data_AF-A0A8K2AW55-F1
#
_entry.id   AF-A0A8K2AW55-F1
#
_cell.length_a   1.000
_cell.length_b   1.000
_cell.length_c   1.000
_cell.angle_alpha   90.00
_cell.angle_beta   90.00
_cell.angle_gamma   90.00
#
_symmetry.space_group_name_H-M   'P 1'
#
loop_
_entity.id
_entity.type
_entity.pdbx_description
1 polymer ?
#
loop_
_entity_poly.entity_id
_entity_poly.type
_entity_poly.pdbx_seq_one_letter_code
_entity_poly.pdbx_strand_id
1 'polypeptide(L)'
;MNEIVEKYGLQFKSIQKVDQPSLDLQLDRNDSSKLSKQADELTQQLRKMRGEDIDKLTLEELQNIESTLGTGLSRVLEKKDQKILEQISDLQLRGMKLMEENSRLRKRMSELHVNSPRAVKPAANNDSDIAENAVVEDGQSSECVSNISQLGGSQDLNDSADTSLKLGLPCSKWKW
;
A
#
# COMPACT_ATOMS: atom_id res chain seq x y z
N MET A 1 -68.76 30.74 41.87
CA MET A 1 -67.32 30.95 42.19
C MET A 1 -66.55 29.63 42.17
N ASN A 2 -67.07 28.56 42.80
CA ASN A 2 -66.41 27.24 42.84
C ASN A 2 -66.26 26.56 41.47
N GLU A 3 -67.24 26.67 40.57
CA GLU A 3 -67.16 26.10 39.21
C GLU A 3 -66.02 26.69 38.36
N ILE A 4 -65.69 27.96 38.58
CA ILE A 4 -64.61 28.63 37.86
C ILE A 4 -63.28 28.05 38.32
N VAL A 5 -63.09 27.88 39.63
CA VAL A 5 -61.91 27.27 40.23
C VAL A 5 -61.73 25.83 39.76
N GLU A 6 -62.82 25.06 39.70
CA GLU A 6 -62.81 23.67 39.23
C GLU A 6 -62.47 23.56 37.74
N LYS A 7 -63.03 24.44 36.90
CA LYS A 7 -62.70 24.52 35.46
C LYS A 7 -61.23 24.81 35.23
N TYR A 8 -60.65 25.77 35.97
CA TYR A 8 -59.22 26.07 35.86
C TYR A 8 -58.35 24.93 36.40
N GLY A 9 -58.77 24.24 37.46
CA GLY A 9 -58.08 23.05 37.96
C GLY A 9 -58.04 21.89 36.95
N LEU A 10 -59.13 21.69 36.20
CA LEU A 10 -59.20 20.69 35.13
C LEU A 10 -58.35 21.08 33.92
N GLN A 11 -58.39 22.35 33.51
CA GLN A 11 -57.55 22.86 32.43
C GLN A 11 -56.06 22.75 32.79
N PHE A 12 -55.69 23.08 34.03
CA PHE A 12 -54.32 22.94 34.53
C PHE A 12 -53.85 21.48 34.51
N LYS A 13 -54.66 20.52 34.98
CA LYS A 13 -54.35 19.09 34.89
C LYS A 13 -54.25 18.59 33.44
N SER A 14 -55.04 19.15 32.52
CA SER A 14 -54.99 18.77 31.11
C SER A 14 -53.75 19.34 30.40
N ILE A 15 -53.32 20.56 30.75
CA ILE A 15 -52.09 21.18 30.24
C ILE A 15 -50.85 20.44 30.77
N GLN A 16 -50.86 20.04 32.05
CA GLN A 16 -49.76 19.28 32.66
C GLN A 16 -49.54 17.90 32.01
N LYS A 17 -50.60 17.30 31.43
CA LYS A 17 -50.50 16.05 30.64
C LYS A 17 -49.91 16.26 29.24
N VAL A 18 -50.03 17.46 28.67
CA VAL A 18 -49.50 17.79 27.34
C VAL A 18 -48.00 18.07 27.39
N ASP A 19 -47.50 18.59 28.51
CA ASP A 19 -46.06 18.81 28.77
C ASP A 19 -45.28 17.53 29.09
N GLN A 20 -45.96 16.40 29.25
CA GLN A 20 -45.31 15.13 29.54
C GLN A 20 -44.84 14.50 28.23
N PRO A 21 -43.51 14.35 28.00
CA PRO A 21 -43.00 13.81 26.74
C PRO A 21 -43.60 12.43 26.52
N SER A 22 -44.09 12.17 25.31
CA SER A 22 -44.68 10.88 24.96
C SER A 22 -43.69 9.76 25.27
N LEU A 23 -44.21 8.57 25.63
CA LEU A 23 -43.38 7.43 25.98
C LEU A 23 -42.37 7.10 24.87
N ASP A 24 -42.78 7.29 23.62
CA ASP A 24 -41.97 7.13 22.41
C ASP A 24 -40.81 8.14 22.34
N LEU A 25 -41.08 9.44 22.56
CA LEU A 25 -40.04 10.48 22.64
C LEU A 25 -39.06 10.26 23.80
N GLN A 26 -39.53 9.73 24.93
CA GLN A 26 -38.65 9.38 26.04
C GLN A 26 -37.75 8.18 25.72
N LEU A 27 -38.30 7.15 25.07
CA LEU A 27 -37.54 5.98 24.63
C LEU A 27 -36.48 6.38 23.60
N ASP A 28 -36.85 7.15 22.58
CA ASP A 28 -35.92 7.63 21.55
C ASP A 28 -34.79 8.47 22.13
N ARG A 29 -35.11 9.39 23.07
CA ARG A 29 -34.10 10.15 23.81
C ARG A 29 -33.17 9.25 24.62
N ASN A 30 -33.71 8.22 25.28
CA ASN A 30 -32.91 7.27 26.04
C ASN A 30 -31.98 6.47 25.12
N ASP A 31 -32.46 6.01 23.97
CA ASP A 31 -31.67 5.23 23.03
C ASP A 31 -30.58 6.07 22.37
N SER A 32 -30.89 7.31 21.99
CA SER A 32 -29.89 8.31 21.55
C SER A 32 -28.81 8.53 22.61
N SER A 33 -29.19 8.66 23.89
CA SER A 33 -28.22 8.83 24.98
C SER A 33 -27.32 7.61 25.19
N LYS A 34 -27.85 6.39 24.99
CA LYS A 34 -27.06 5.14 25.08
C LYS A 34 -26.07 5.06 23.92
N LEU A 35 -26.52 5.35 22.70
CA LEU A 35 -25.68 5.37 21.50
C LEU A 35 -24.55 6.39 21.63
N SER A 36 -24.85 7.60 22.13
CA SER A 36 -23.83 8.62 22.38
C SER A 36 -22.76 8.12 23.36
N LYS A 37 -23.17 7.51 24.48
CA LYS A 37 -22.24 6.96 25.47
C LYS A 37 -21.36 5.86 24.89
N GLN A 38 -21.93 4.96 24.07
CA GLN A 38 -21.16 3.92 23.38
C GLN A 38 -20.14 4.52 22.40
N ALA A 39 -20.52 5.57 21.67
CA ALA A 39 -19.61 6.26 20.76
C ALA A 39 -18.45 6.92 21.52
N ASP A 40 -18.73 7.55 22.65
CA ASP A 40 -17.72 8.17 23.51
C ASP A 40 -16.76 7.10 24.08
N GLU A 41 -17.29 5.97 24.55
CA GLU A 41 -16.51 4.85 25.09
C GLU A 41 -15.59 4.23 24.01
N LEU A 42 -16.12 3.97 22.82
CA LEU A 42 -15.33 3.48 21.69
C LEU A 42 -14.25 4.48 21.25
N THR A 43 -14.58 5.78 21.25
CA THR A 43 -13.60 6.83 20.95
C THR A 43 -12.48 6.86 21.97
N GLN A 44 -12.82 6.71 23.25
CA GLN A 44 -11.85 6.65 24.33
C GLN A 44 -10.99 5.38 24.24
N GLN A 45 -11.59 4.25 23.86
CA GLN A 45 -10.87 3.00 23.62
C GLN A 45 -9.89 3.12 22.44
N LEU A 46 -10.32 3.71 21.32
CA LEU A 46 -9.44 3.96 20.16
C LEU A 46 -8.26 4.85 20.55
N ARG A 47 -8.51 5.88 21.35
CA ARG A 47 -7.48 6.76 21.87
C ARG A 47 -6.45 5.98 22.71
N LYS A 48 -6.90 5.16 23.65
CA LYS A 48 -6.04 4.28 24.45
C LYS A 48 -5.21 3.34 23.57
N MET A 49 -5.83 2.72 22.55
CA MET A 49 -5.12 1.87 21.59
C MET A 49 -4.08 2.61 20.75
N ARG A 50 -4.19 3.94 20.61
CA ARG A 50 -3.19 4.78 19.92
C ARG A 50 -2.02 5.20 20.82
N GLY A 51 -2.04 4.85 22.11
CA GLY A 51 -1.02 5.29 23.05
C GLY A 51 -1.31 6.63 23.73
N GLU A 52 -2.55 7.11 23.67
CA GLU A 52 -2.99 8.34 24.33
C GLU A 52 -3.72 8.01 25.66
N ASP A 53 -3.76 8.94 26.62
CA ASP A 53 -4.43 8.77 27.94
C ASP A 53 -3.92 7.54 28.76
N ILE A 54 -2.67 7.13 28.56
CA ILE A 54 -2.07 5.92 29.16
C ILE A 54 -1.80 6.09 30.65
N ASP A 55 -1.57 7.32 31.10
CA ASP A 55 -1.35 7.70 32.50
C ASP A 55 -2.53 7.33 33.43
N LYS A 56 -3.71 7.14 32.86
CA LYS A 56 -4.95 6.82 33.58
C LYS A 56 -5.22 5.32 33.67
N LEU A 57 -4.37 4.49 33.08
CA LEU A 57 -4.54 3.04 33.02
C LEU A 57 -3.77 2.31 34.12
N THR A 58 -4.34 1.21 34.56
CA THR A 58 -3.65 0.23 35.39
C THR A 58 -2.68 -0.61 34.56
N LEU A 59 -1.73 -1.27 35.23
CA LEU A 59 -0.77 -2.17 34.58
C LEU A 59 -1.48 -3.29 33.80
N GLU A 60 -2.55 -3.85 34.35
CA GLU A 60 -3.31 -4.93 33.71
C GLU A 60 -4.01 -4.44 32.43
N GLU A 61 -4.65 -3.27 32.47
CA GLU A 61 -5.26 -2.67 31.29
C GLU A 61 -4.23 -2.36 30.20
N LEU A 62 -3.05 -1.87 30.60
CA LEU A 62 -1.95 -1.60 29.67
C LEU A 62 -1.44 -2.88 29.00
N GLN A 63 -1.25 -3.96 29.77
CA GLN A 63 -0.88 -5.28 29.24
C GLN A 63 -1.93 -5.84 28.29
N ASN A 64 -3.22 -5.63 28.59
CA ASN A 64 -4.30 -6.06 27.71
C ASN A 64 -4.29 -5.30 26.36
N ILE A 65 -4.05 -3.99 26.39
CA ILE A 65 -3.88 -3.18 25.18
C ILE A 65 -2.68 -3.65 24.37
N GLU A 66 -1.53 -3.85 25.03
CA GLU A 66 -0.31 -4.32 24.38
C GLU A 66 -0.51 -5.70 23.72
N SER A 67 -1.12 -6.64 24.44
CA SER A 67 -1.45 -7.98 23.91
C SER A 67 -2.39 -7.91 22.70
N THR A 68 -3.42 -7.05 22.78
CA THR A 68 -4.37 -6.86 21.68
C THR A 68 -3.70 -6.24 20.46
N LEU A 69 -2.89 -5.19 20.64
CA LEU A 69 -2.13 -4.58 19.55
C LEU A 69 -1.10 -5.54 18.96
N GLY A 70 -0.36 -6.28 19.79
CA GLY A 70 0.63 -7.26 19.35
C GLY A 70 -0.01 -8.38 18.52
N THR A 71 -1.17 -8.87 18.95
CA THR A 71 -1.94 -9.86 18.19
C THR A 71 -2.45 -9.28 16.86
N GLY A 72 -2.99 -8.06 16.89
CA GLY A 72 -3.46 -7.36 15.69
C GLY A 72 -2.35 -7.13 14.67
N LEU A 73 -1.18 -6.67 15.15
CA LEU A 73 0.02 -6.45 14.33
C LEU A 73 0.50 -7.74 13.70
N SER A 74 0.57 -8.83 14.47
CA SER A 74 0.97 -10.15 13.97
C SER A 74 0.07 -10.61 12.81
N ARG A 75 -1.25 -10.45 12.94
CA ARG A 75 -2.21 -10.78 11.87
C ARG A 75 -2.03 -9.90 10.63
N VAL A 76 -1.75 -8.61 10.80
CA VAL A 76 -1.50 -7.69 9.68
C VAL A 76 -0.23 -8.07 8.94
N LEU A 77 0.85 -8.39 9.66
CA LEU A 77 2.11 -8.83 9.09
C LEU A 77 1.94 -10.14 8.32
N GLU A 78 1.31 -11.14 8.93
CA GLU A 78 1.03 -12.43 8.28
C GLU A 78 0.25 -12.24 6.97
N LYS A 79 -0.81 -11.41 6.99
CA LYS A 79 -1.60 -11.12 5.79
C LYS A 79 -0.79 -10.38 4.72
N LYS A 80 0.09 -9.46 5.13
CA LYS A 80 1.00 -8.75 4.21
C LYS A 80 1.97 -9.74 3.56
N ASP A 81 2.57 -10.61 4.36
CA ASP A 81 3.57 -11.57 3.91
C ASP A 81 2.95 -12.61 2.97
N GLN A 82 1.77 -13.13 3.31
CA GLN A 82 1.00 -14.00 2.43
C GLN A 82 0.75 -13.35 1.07
N LYS A 83 0.29 -12.09 1.04
CA LYS A 83 0.04 -11.36 -0.21
C LYS A 83 1.32 -11.15 -1.03
N ILE A 84 2.44 -10.85 -0.38
CA ILE A 84 3.73 -10.68 -1.05
C ILE A 84 4.19 -12.01 -1.65
N LEU A 85 4.08 -13.11 -0.91
CA LEU A 85 4.45 -14.44 -1.38
C LEU A 85 3.61 -14.88 -2.59
N GLU A 86 2.30 -14.61 -2.57
CA GLU A 86 1.41 -14.83 -3.71
C GLU A 86 1.88 -14.06 -4.95
N GLN A 87 2.19 -12.77 -4.80
CA GLN A 87 2.69 -11.94 -5.89
C GLN A 87 4.04 -12.43 -6.45
N ILE A 88 4.95 -12.86 -5.57
CA ILE A 88 6.23 -13.44 -5.99
C ILE A 88 5.99 -14.71 -6.81
N SER A 89 5.14 -15.62 -6.34
CA SER A 89 4.79 -16.87 -7.03
C SER A 89 4.20 -16.60 -8.42
N ASP A 90 3.24 -15.67 -8.50
CA ASP A 90 2.60 -15.30 -9.76
C ASP A 90 3.61 -14.72 -10.77
N LEU A 91 4.52 -13.86 -10.31
CA LEU A 91 5.58 -13.29 -11.14
C LEU A 91 6.59 -14.34 -11.60
N GLN A 92 6.98 -15.26 -10.72
CA GLN A 92 7.87 -16.37 -11.07
C GLN A 92 7.23 -17.27 -12.14
N LEU A 93 5.96 -17.63 -11.98
CA LEU A 93 5.22 -18.42 -12.97
C LEU A 93 5.13 -17.71 -14.32
N ARG A 94 4.85 -16.40 -14.31
CA ARG A 94 4.83 -15.59 -15.54
C ARG A 94 6.22 -15.53 -16.19
N GLY A 95 7.27 -15.36 -15.38
CA GLY A 95 8.66 -15.37 -15.84
C GLY A 95 9.02 -16.69 -16.54
N MET A 96 8.67 -17.83 -15.94
CA MET A 96 8.91 -19.14 -16.54
C MET A 96 8.20 -19.30 -17.90
N LYS A 97 6.91 -18.94 -17.97
CA LYS A 97 6.14 -19.00 -19.23
C LYS A 97 6.74 -18.12 -20.32
N LEU A 98 7.21 -16.92 -19.97
CA LEU A 98 7.86 -16.01 -20.91
C LEU A 98 9.20 -16.55 -21.39
N MET A 99 10.02 -17.15 -20.51
CA MET A 99 11.28 -17.78 -20.91
C MET A 99 11.06 -18.96 -21.85
N GLU A 100 10.07 -19.79 -21.58
CA GLU A 100 9.70 -20.92 -22.43
C GLU A 100 9.27 -20.45 -23.83
N GLU A 101 8.36 -19.47 -23.89
CA GLU A 101 7.90 -18.91 -25.16
C GLU A 101 9.05 -18.20 -25.92
N ASN A 102 9.91 -17.46 -25.23
CA ASN A 102 11.07 -16.81 -25.83
C ASN A 102 12.04 -17.84 -26.42
N SER A 103 12.31 -18.93 -25.70
CA SER A 103 13.13 -20.05 -26.18
C SER A 103 12.53 -20.70 -27.43
N ARG A 104 11.22 -20.95 -27.42
CA ARG A 104 10.48 -21.50 -28.58
C ARG A 104 10.59 -20.59 -29.81
N LEU A 105 10.42 -19.29 -29.63
CA LEU A 105 10.53 -18.31 -30.72
C LEU A 105 11.96 -18.23 -31.27
N ARG A 106 12.98 -18.22 -30.40
CA ARG A 106 14.40 -18.24 -30.82
C ARG A 106 14.74 -19.48 -31.64
N LYS A 107 14.24 -20.64 -31.22
CA LYS A 107 14.40 -21.89 -31.98
C LYS A 107 13.77 -21.77 -33.38
N ARG A 108 12.53 -21.28 -33.45
CA ARG A 108 11.83 -21.08 -34.73
C ARG A 108 12.54 -20.08 -35.64
N MET A 109 13.06 -18.98 -35.11
CA MET A 109 13.86 -18.01 -35.90
C MET A 109 15.12 -18.66 -36.46
N SER A 110 15.81 -19.47 -35.65
CA SER A 110 17.01 -20.19 -36.08
C SER A 110 16.70 -21.17 -37.21
N GLU A 111 15.59 -21.93 -37.09
CA GLU A 111 15.12 -22.84 -38.15
C GLU A 111 14.77 -22.09 -39.45
N LEU A 112 14.10 -20.94 -39.36
CA LEU A 112 13.78 -20.12 -40.54
C LEU A 112 15.04 -19.52 -41.20
N HIS A 113 16.03 -19.09 -40.41
CA HIS A 113 17.28 -18.53 -40.94
C HIS A 113 18.16 -19.60 -41.60
N VAL A 114 18.10 -20.85 -41.14
CA VAL A 114 18.75 -22.01 -41.79
C VAL A 114 18.03 -22.40 -43.09
N ASN A 115 16.71 -22.22 -43.16
CA ASN A 115 15.90 -22.60 -44.33
C ASN A 115 15.74 -21.50 -45.39
N SER A 116 16.30 -20.30 -45.18
CA SER A 116 16.40 -19.26 -46.20
C SER A 116 17.63 -19.54 -47.07
N PRO A 117 17.49 -19.88 -48.36
CA PRO A 117 18.65 -20.11 -49.22
C PRO A 117 19.40 -18.79 -49.36
N ARG A 118 20.54 -18.69 -48.68
CA ARG A 118 21.54 -17.65 -48.94
C ARG A 118 22.10 -17.91 -50.34
N ALA A 119 21.40 -17.41 -51.35
CA ALA A 119 21.95 -17.22 -52.67
C ALA A 119 23.09 -16.20 -52.53
N VAL A 120 24.33 -16.67 -52.63
CA VAL A 120 25.43 -16.17 -53.46
C VAL A 120 26.66 -17.05 -53.19
N LYS A 121 27.08 -17.80 -54.22
CA LYS A 121 28.41 -18.45 -54.30
C LYS A 121 29.48 -17.39 -54.59
N PRO A 122 30.76 -17.65 -54.28
CA PRO A 122 31.68 -18.11 -55.33
C PRO A 122 32.49 -19.34 -54.85
N ALA A 123 32.60 -20.41 -55.64
CA ALA A 123 33.58 -20.62 -56.71
C ALA A 123 35.03 -20.73 -56.20
N ALA A 124 35.43 -21.99 -55.98
CA ALA A 124 36.74 -22.63 -56.24
C ALA A 124 38.02 -21.77 -56.21
N ASN A 125 38.97 -22.11 -55.31
CA ASN A 125 40.30 -22.66 -55.66
C ASN A 125 41.36 -22.44 -54.55
N ASN A 126 42.07 -23.53 -54.23
CA ASN A 126 43.49 -23.69 -53.90
C ASN A 126 44.10 -23.21 -52.57
N ASP A 127 44.98 -24.09 -52.05
CA ASP A 127 45.92 -23.93 -50.94
C ASP A 127 46.96 -22.81 -51.15
N SER A 128 47.27 -22.07 -50.08
CA SER A 128 48.62 -21.64 -49.64
C SER A 128 48.53 -20.41 -48.71
N ASP A 129 49.18 -20.55 -47.55
CA ASP A 129 49.93 -19.59 -46.72
C ASP A 129 49.51 -18.10 -46.59
N ILE A 130 49.40 -17.69 -45.33
CA ILE A 130 49.81 -16.40 -44.71
C ILE A 130 49.78 -15.15 -45.61
N ALA A 131 48.78 -14.29 -45.39
CA ALA A 131 49.00 -12.88 -45.02
C ALA A 131 47.66 -12.16 -44.74
N GLU A 132 47.59 -11.64 -43.52
CA GLU A 132 46.92 -10.45 -43.04
C GLU A 132 46.14 -9.51 -43.99
N ASN A 133 45.02 -9.05 -43.44
CA ASN A 133 44.44 -7.70 -43.51
C ASN A 133 43.54 -7.33 -44.70
N ALA A 134 42.23 -7.26 -44.40
CA ALA A 134 41.52 -5.97 -44.44
C ALA A 134 40.10 -6.03 -43.78
N VAL A 135 39.94 -5.27 -42.68
CA VAL A 135 38.84 -4.28 -42.47
C VAL A 135 37.45 -4.90 -42.12
N VAL A 136 36.82 -4.69 -40.96
CA VAL A 136 36.65 -3.47 -40.14
C VAL A 136 36.54 -3.76 -38.62
N GLU A 137 37.09 -2.82 -37.83
CA GLU A 137 36.81 -2.41 -36.42
C GLU A 137 37.00 -3.47 -35.31
N ASP A 138 38.10 -3.50 -34.54
CA ASP A 138 38.62 -2.48 -33.61
C ASP A 138 37.53 -2.02 -32.59
N GLY A 139 37.69 -2.08 -31.27
CA GLY A 139 38.84 -2.36 -30.46
C GLY A 139 38.44 -2.66 -29.00
N GLN A 140 39.47 -2.89 -28.19
CA GLN A 140 39.40 -3.00 -26.74
C GLN A 140 38.94 -1.66 -26.11
N SER A 141 37.95 -1.67 -25.21
CA SER A 141 37.93 -0.83 -23.99
C SER A 141 36.64 -1.12 -23.24
N SER A 142 36.69 -1.67 -22.03
CA SER A 142 36.83 -0.97 -20.74
C SER A 142 35.52 -0.35 -20.24
N GLU A 143 35.41 -0.45 -18.91
CA GLU A 143 34.74 0.46 -17.99
C GLU A 143 33.21 0.67 -18.07
N CYS A 144 32.57 0.18 -17.01
CA CYS A 144 31.32 0.71 -16.50
C CYS A 144 31.40 2.24 -16.42
N VAL A 145 30.55 2.94 -17.16
CA VAL A 145 30.34 4.38 -16.95
C VAL A 145 28.87 4.60 -16.66
N SER A 146 28.57 4.69 -15.36
CA SER A 146 27.44 5.45 -14.86
C SER A 146 27.63 6.90 -15.31
N ASN A 147 27.16 7.25 -16.51
CA ASN A 147 27.24 8.63 -16.96
C ASN A 147 25.96 9.37 -16.55
N ILE A 148 26.00 9.93 -15.35
CA ILE A 148 25.20 11.09 -14.97
C ILE A 148 25.70 12.25 -15.84
N SER A 149 25.02 12.47 -16.96
CA SER A 149 25.21 13.70 -17.73
C SER A 149 24.41 14.80 -17.03
N GLN A 150 25.10 15.56 -16.17
CA GLN A 150 24.69 16.91 -15.84
C GLN A 150 24.84 17.78 -17.09
N LEU A 151 23.76 17.96 -17.85
CA LEU A 151 23.60 19.16 -18.66
C LEU A 151 22.67 20.10 -17.90
N GLY A 152 23.27 21.11 -17.26
CA GLY A 152 22.53 22.25 -16.76
C GLY A 152 22.12 23.16 -17.91
N GLY A 153 20.91 23.71 -17.84
CA GLY A 153 20.53 24.90 -18.60
C GLY A 153 19.08 24.94 -19.08
N SER A 154 18.26 25.66 -18.32
CA SER A 154 16.99 26.29 -18.72
C SER A 154 15.68 25.48 -18.73
N GLN A 155 14.91 25.76 -17.67
CA GLN A 155 13.57 26.38 -17.74
C GLN A 155 12.34 25.45 -17.80
N ASP A 156 11.64 25.47 -16.66
CA ASP A 156 10.20 25.30 -16.44
C ASP A 156 9.50 24.14 -17.17
N LEU A 157 9.37 23.00 -16.49
CA LEU A 157 8.14 22.21 -16.54
C LEU A 157 8.03 21.31 -15.29
N ASN A 158 7.10 21.74 -14.44
CA ASN A 158 6.45 20.99 -13.39
C ASN A 158 5.82 19.69 -13.94
N ASP A 159 6.31 18.50 -13.55
CA ASP A 159 5.45 17.40 -13.07
C ASP A 159 6.27 16.19 -12.54
N SER A 160 6.02 15.84 -11.28
CA SER A 160 5.98 14.47 -10.73
C SER A 160 7.06 13.44 -11.14
N ALA A 161 8.15 13.35 -10.38
CA ALA A 161 8.80 12.06 -10.06
C ALA A 161 9.80 12.19 -8.89
N ASP A 162 9.32 11.95 -7.67
CA ASP A 162 10.16 11.80 -6.47
C ASP A 162 10.34 10.30 -6.18
N THR A 163 11.21 9.61 -6.95
CA THR A 163 11.60 8.24 -6.63
C THR A 163 12.86 8.25 -5.76
N SER A 164 12.69 8.62 -4.49
CA SER A 164 13.74 8.46 -3.48
C SER A 164 13.19 7.70 -2.27
N LEU A 165 13.53 6.41 -2.19
CA LEU A 165 13.28 5.61 -0.99
C LEU A 165 14.35 5.93 0.05
N LYS A 166 14.03 6.82 0.99
CA LYS A 166 14.89 7.12 2.15
C LYS A 166 14.78 6.00 3.18
N LEU A 167 15.60 4.97 3.02
CA LEU A 167 15.73 3.89 4.01
C LEU A 167 16.51 4.38 5.22
N GLY A 168 15.81 4.55 6.35
CA GLY A 168 16.40 4.73 7.68
C GLY A 168 16.40 6.16 8.18
N LEU A 169 15.96 6.33 9.44
CA LEU A 169 16.19 7.54 10.21
C LEU A 169 17.69 7.62 10.57
N PRO A 170 18.33 8.81 10.50
CA PRO A 170 19.65 8.98 11.05
C PRO A 170 19.57 8.73 12.57
N CYS A 171 20.29 7.72 13.07
CA CYS A 171 20.38 7.42 14.49
C CYS A 171 20.82 8.67 15.26
N SER A 172 19.87 9.33 15.92
CA SER A 172 20.19 10.31 16.96
C SER A 172 20.74 9.54 18.15
N LYS A 173 22.02 9.78 18.42
CA LYS A 173 22.79 9.29 19.56
C LYS A 173 22.01 9.49 20.86
N TRP A 174 21.63 8.40 21.51
CA TRP A 174 21.19 8.41 22.89
C TRP A 174 22.43 8.60 23.78
N LYS A 175 22.51 9.74 24.46
CA LYS A 175 23.42 9.94 25.60
C LYS A 175 22.65 9.61 26.87
N TRP A 176 23.27 8.79 27.72
CA TRP A 176 22.88 8.58 29.12
C TRP A 176 23.12 9.86 29.93
#